data_AF-A0A7X8ARS1-F1
#
_entry.id   AF-A0A7X8ARS1-F1
#
_cell.length_a   1.000
_cell.length_b   1.000
_cell.length_c   1.000
_cell.angle_alpha   90.00
_cell.angle_beta   90.00
_cell.angle_gamma   90.00
#
_symmetry.space_group_name_H-M   'P 1'
#
loop_
_entity.id
_entity.type
_entity.pdbx_description
1 polymer ?
#
loop_
_entity_poly.entity_id
_entity_poly.type
_entity_poly.pdbx_seq_one_letter_code
_entity_poly.pdbx_strand_id
1 'polypeptide(L)'
;MGLLGAHVSIAGGVKNAPLNGEKIGCKAIQIFTKNQRQWKAKPYEKEEIEEYFNNLNKVKIKKVVAHTSYLINLASPTEEIFEKSIDALIDDLERCNSLKIPFTIIHPGSHLGEGVNKGIERIVIGIERVFEKVKKGGIA
;
A
#
# COMPACT_ATOMS: atom_id res chain seq x y z
N MET A 1 8.72 21.44 -13.03
CA MET A 1 7.53 21.70 -12.17
C MET A 1 7.23 20.43 -11.39
N GLY A 2 7.07 20.51 -10.07
CA GLY A 2 6.87 19.33 -9.21
C GLY A 2 5.53 18.63 -9.43
N LEU A 3 5.45 17.35 -9.03
CA LEU A 3 4.18 16.63 -8.90
C LEU A 3 3.56 17.01 -7.55
N LEU A 4 2.37 17.60 -7.59
CA LEU A 4 1.58 17.90 -6.40
C LEU A 4 0.32 17.03 -6.41
N GLY A 5 -0.09 16.61 -5.23
CA GLY A 5 -1.11 15.61 -5.06
C GLY A 5 -1.70 15.60 -3.66
N ALA A 6 -2.60 14.64 -3.43
CA ALA A 6 -3.18 14.36 -2.13
C ALA A 6 -3.36 12.86 -1.92
N HIS A 7 -3.60 12.47 -0.67
CA HIS A 7 -4.17 11.17 -0.38
C HIS A 7 -5.66 11.19 -0.74
N VAL A 8 -6.09 10.29 -1.63
CA VAL A 8 -7.48 10.25 -2.13
C VAL A 8 -8.18 8.96 -1.79
N SER A 9 -9.50 9.05 -1.61
CA SER A 9 -10.34 7.92 -1.22
C SER A 9 -10.46 6.87 -2.34
N ILE A 10 -10.44 5.59 -1.93
CA ILE A 10 -10.79 4.42 -2.74
C ILE A 10 -12.20 3.89 -2.41
N ALA A 11 -13.04 4.66 -1.73
CA ALA A 11 -14.40 4.24 -1.40
C ALA A 11 -15.18 3.86 -2.67
N GLY A 12 -15.91 2.75 -2.63
CA GLY A 12 -16.58 2.16 -3.79
C GLY A 12 -15.64 1.40 -4.75
N GLY A 13 -14.34 1.36 -4.46
CA GLY A 13 -13.34 0.59 -5.19
C GLY A 13 -12.16 1.43 -5.69
N VAL A 14 -11.04 0.77 -5.96
CA VAL A 14 -9.78 1.43 -6.29
C VAL A 14 -9.84 2.21 -7.61
N LYS A 15 -10.69 1.75 -8.54
CA LYS A 15 -10.99 2.43 -9.81
C LYS A 15 -11.44 3.88 -9.68
N ASN A 16 -11.97 4.28 -8.52
CA ASN A 16 -12.44 5.64 -8.28
C ASN A 16 -11.31 6.62 -7.96
N ALA A 17 -10.15 6.14 -7.50
CA ALA A 17 -9.08 7.00 -7.03
C ALA A 17 -8.52 7.97 -8.11
N PRO A 18 -8.28 7.55 -9.37
CA PRO A 18 -7.84 8.48 -10.40
C PRO A 18 -8.83 9.63 -10.64
N LEU A 19 -10.13 9.33 -10.67
CA LEU A 19 -11.19 10.33 -10.85
C LEU A 19 -11.28 11.26 -9.64
N ASN A 20 -11.11 10.73 -8.43
CA ASN A 20 -11.09 11.54 -7.22
C ASN A 20 -9.89 12.50 -7.19
N GLY A 21 -8.71 12.07 -7.66
CA GLY A 21 -7.55 12.93 -7.83
C GLY A 21 -7.76 14.04 -8.86
N GLU A 22 -8.33 13.71 -10.02
CA GLU A 22 -8.62 14.70 -11.07
C GLU A 22 -9.56 15.81 -10.59
N LYS A 23 -10.61 15.46 -9.82
CA LYS A 23 -11.58 16.43 -9.28
C LYS A 23 -10.95 17.55 -8.44
N ILE A 24 -9.80 17.30 -7.82
CA ILE A 24 -9.07 18.27 -6.99
C ILE A 24 -7.78 18.77 -7.67
N GLY A 25 -7.62 18.53 -8.98
CA GLY A 25 -6.49 19.03 -9.76
C GLY A 25 -5.14 18.37 -9.45
N CYS A 26 -5.14 17.14 -8.92
CA CYS A 26 -3.91 16.42 -8.63
C CYS A 26 -3.12 16.08 -9.90
N LYS A 27 -1.79 15.98 -9.75
CA LYS A 27 -0.87 15.39 -10.75
C LYS A 27 -0.22 14.11 -10.23
N ALA A 28 -0.31 13.87 -8.92
CA ALA A 28 0.03 12.62 -8.26
C ALA A 28 -1.05 12.30 -7.21
N ILE A 29 -1.23 11.03 -6.86
CA ILE A 29 -2.12 10.62 -5.78
C ILE A 29 -1.45 9.59 -4.89
N GLN A 30 -1.80 9.62 -3.61
CA GLN A 30 -1.57 8.52 -2.68
C GLN A 30 -2.89 7.81 -2.40
N ILE A 31 -2.88 6.49 -2.30
CA ILE A 31 -4.07 5.69 -1.99
C ILE A 31 -3.75 4.59 -0.98
N PHE A 32 -4.75 4.13 -0.23
CA PHE A 32 -4.72 2.76 0.27
C PHE A 32 -5.05 1.79 -0.86
N THR A 33 -4.52 0.57 -0.82
CA THR A 33 -4.90 -0.50 -1.77
C THR A 33 -6.11 -1.29 -1.26
N LYS A 34 -6.39 -1.28 0.03
CA LYS A 34 -7.54 -1.95 0.65
C LYS A 34 -8.07 -1.14 1.82
N ASN A 35 -9.15 -1.62 2.45
CA ASN A 35 -9.63 -1.02 3.69
C ASN A 35 -8.54 -1.12 4.77
N GLN A 36 -8.00 0.04 5.15
CA GLN A 36 -6.91 0.18 6.13
C GLN A 36 -7.30 -0.22 7.57
N ARG A 37 -8.57 -0.57 7.81
CA ARG A 37 -9.07 -1.02 9.12
C ARG A 37 -9.15 -2.55 9.24
N GLN A 38 -8.78 -3.29 8.19
CA GLN A 38 -8.92 -4.75 8.14
C GLN A 38 -7.59 -5.40 7.77
N TRP A 39 -7.31 -6.57 8.37
CA TRP A 39 -6.11 -7.36 8.07
C TRP A 39 -6.17 -8.02 6.69
N LYS A 40 -7.36 -8.47 6.30
CA LYS A 40 -7.62 -9.17 5.04
C LYS A 40 -8.64 -8.41 4.21
N ALA A 41 -8.46 -8.42 2.90
CA ALA A 41 -9.41 -7.92 1.93
C ALA A 41 -9.64 -8.96 0.84
N LYS A 42 -10.80 -8.90 0.19
CA LYS A 42 -11.07 -9.74 -0.99
C LYS A 42 -10.07 -9.40 -2.10
N PRO A 43 -9.60 -10.38 -2.90
CA PRO A 43 -8.83 -10.11 -4.10
C PRO A 43 -9.55 -9.12 -5.01
N TYR A 44 -8.80 -8.36 -5.82
CA TYR A 44 -9.44 -7.56 -6.85
C TYR A 44 -10.03 -8.48 -7.92
N GLU A 45 -11.24 -8.15 -8.35
CA GLU A 45 -11.79 -8.70 -9.58
C GLU A 45 -11.05 -8.09 -10.78
N LYS A 46 -10.99 -8.84 -11.89
CA LYS A 46 -10.26 -8.42 -13.09
C LYS A 46 -10.82 -7.10 -13.64
N GLU A 47 -12.14 -6.97 -13.63
CA GLU A 47 -12.88 -5.81 -14.11
C GLU A 47 -12.54 -4.55 -13.31
N GLU A 48 -12.33 -4.67 -11.98
CA GLU A 48 -11.94 -3.54 -11.13
C GLU A 48 -10.54 -3.03 -11.47
N ILE A 49 -9.61 -3.92 -11.82
CA ILE A 49 -8.26 -3.55 -12.26
C ILE A 49 -8.33 -2.85 -13.64
N GLU A 50 -9.10 -3.41 -14.58
CA GLU A 50 -9.29 -2.82 -15.91
C GLU A 50 -9.92 -1.41 -15.82
N GLU A 51 -10.94 -1.24 -15.00
CA GLU A 51 -11.56 0.08 -14.75
C GLU A 51 -10.58 1.08 -14.12
N TYR A 52 -9.72 0.64 -13.20
CA TYR A 52 -8.68 1.49 -12.63
C TYR A 52 -7.74 2.03 -13.71
N PHE A 53 -7.23 1.18 -14.60
CA PHE A 53 -6.36 1.62 -15.69
C PHE A 53 -7.10 2.50 -16.70
N ASN A 54 -8.34 2.17 -17.03
CA ASN A 54 -9.18 2.98 -17.91
C ASN A 54 -9.40 4.39 -17.34
N ASN A 55 -9.66 4.51 -16.04
CA ASN A 55 -9.84 5.80 -15.38
C ASN A 55 -8.51 6.55 -15.26
N LEU A 56 -7.41 5.86 -14.96
CA LEU A 56 -6.08 6.46 -14.88
C LEU A 56 -5.63 7.06 -16.22
N ASN A 57 -5.92 6.39 -17.35
CA ASN A 57 -5.59 6.87 -18.69
C ASN A 57 -6.41 8.09 -19.14
N LYS A 58 -7.56 8.37 -18.49
CA LYS A 58 -8.44 9.51 -18.82
C LYS A 58 -8.06 10.80 -18.09
N VAL A 59 -7.21 10.72 -17.07
CA VAL A 59 -6.90 11.82 -16.14
C VAL A 59 -5.44 12.26 -16.26
N LYS A 60 -5.09 13.40 -15.65
CA LYS A 60 -3.73 13.97 -15.71
C LYS A 60 -2.81 13.46 -14.60
N ILE A 61 -3.19 12.38 -13.90
CA ILE A 61 -2.40 11.75 -12.85
C ILE A 61 -1.19 11.04 -13.47
N LYS A 62 0.00 11.49 -13.10
CA LYS A 62 1.28 10.95 -13.59
C LYS A 62 1.90 9.93 -12.64
N LYS A 63 1.51 9.95 -11.37
CA LYS A 63 2.08 9.05 -10.35
C LYS A 63 1.01 8.63 -9.35
N VAL A 64 1.00 7.34 -9.05
CA VAL A 64 0.24 6.75 -7.96
C VAL A 64 1.23 6.14 -6.97
N VAL A 65 0.99 6.35 -5.68
CA VAL A 65 1.76 5.79 -4.58
C VAL A 65 0.78 5.10 -3.63
N ALA A 66 1.11 3.91 -3.17
CA ALA A 66 0.31 3.24 -2.15
C ALA A 66 0.76 3.66 -0.74
N HIS A 67 -0.13 3.53 0.22
CA HIS A 67 0.18 3.57 1.64
C HIS A 67 -0.40 2.33 2.27
N THR A 68 0.35 1.69 3.15
CA THR A 68 -0.10 0.46 3.81
C THR A 68 -1.09 0.75 4.92
N SER A 69 -1.79 -0.30 5.35
CA SER A 69 -2.67 -0.23 6.52
C SER A 69 -1.92 0.26 7.77
N TYR A 70 -2.58 1.09 8.58
CA TYR A 70 -2.04 1.55 9.87
C TYR A 70 -2.05 0.45 10.95
N LEU A 71 -2.65 -0.70 10.66
CA LEU A 71 -2.60 -1.88 11.54
C LEU A 71 -1.21 -2.54 11.52
N ILE A 72 -0.45 -2.37 10.44
CA ILE A 72 0.87 -2.96 10.27
C ILE A 72 1.84 -2.34 11.27
N ASN A 73 2.49 -3.20 12.05
CA ASN A 73 3.56 -2.84 12.96
C ASN A 73 4.66 -3.91 12.92
N LEU A 74 5.68 -3.72 12.09
CA LEU A 74 6.83 -4.64 12.00
C LEU A 74 7.76 -4.53 13.23
N ALA A 75 7.59 -3.53 14.09
CA ALA A 75 8.30 -3.43 15.37
C ALA A 75 7.52 -4.04 16.54
N SER A 76 6.34 -4.63 16.29
CA SER A 76 5.49 -5.17 17.35
C SER A 76 6.23 -6.23 18.16
N PRO A 77 6.24 -6.15 19.50
CA PRO A 77 6.82 -7.20 20.35
C PRO A 77 5.94 -8.44 20.45
N THR A 78 4.65 -8.32 20.13
CA THR A 78 3.72 -9.46 20.08
C THR A 78 3.83 -10.18 18.75
N GLU A 79 4.09 -11.48 18.79
CA GLU A 79 4.26 -12.32 17.61
C GLU A 79 3.02 -12.34 16.70
N GLU A 80 1.82 -12.37 17.29
CA GLU A 80 0.57 -12.34 16.53
C GLU A 80 0.47 -11.11 15.62
N ILE A 81 0.77 -9.92 16.15
CA ILE A 81 0.71 -8.67 15.37
C ILE A 81 1.86 -8.62 14.37
N PHE A 82 3.04 -9.11 14.74
CA PHE A 82 4.19 -9.16 13.85
C PHE A 82 3.91 -10.02 12.61
N GLU A 83 3.39 -11.23 12.79
CA GLU A 83 3.03 -12.12 11.68
C GLU A 83 1.88 -11.56 10.83
N LYS A 84 0.83 -11.02 11.47
CA LYS A 84 -0.27 -10.34 10.74
C LYS A 84 0.23 -9.14 9.93
N SER A 85 1.24 -8.43 10.44
CA SER A 85 1.85 -7.28 9.76
C SER A 85 2.63 -7.70 8.51
N ILE A 86 3.38 -8.80 8.60
CA ILE A 86 4.09 -9.40 7.46
C ILE A 86 3.09 -9.82 6.39
N ASP A 87 2.07 -10.61 6.76
CA ASP A 87 1.06 -11.08 5.80
C ASP A 87 0.30 -9.92 5.15
N ALA A 88 -0.06 -8.90 5.93
CA ALA A 88 -0.76 -7.72 5.42
C ALA A 88 0.11 -6.89 4.46
N LEU A 89 1.42 -6.78 4.73
CA LEU A 89 2.37 -6.07 3.87
C LEU A 89 2.61 -6.83 2.56
N ILE A 90 2.66 -8.17 2.61
CA ILE A 90 2.73 -9.01 1.40
C ILE A 90 1.50 -8.77 0.52
N ASP A 91 0.28 -8.84 1.08
CA ASP A 91 -0.95 -8.54 0.32
C ASP A 91 -0.97 -7.10 -0.22
N ASP A 92 -0.49 -6.11 0.54
CA ASP A 92 -0.39 -4.72 0.05
C ASP A 92 0.56 -4.61 -1.15
N LEU A 93 1.70 -5.32 -1.14
CA LEU A 93 2.67 -5.34 -2.24
C LEU A 93 2.16 -6.11 -3.46
N GLU A 94 1.44 -7.22 -3.27
CA GLU A 94 0.79 -7.95 -4.37
C GLU A 94 -0.31 -7.13 -5.05
N ARG A 95 -1.05 -6.34 -4.26
CA ARG A 95 -2.02 -5.36 -4.79
C ARG A 95 -1.32 -4.24 -5.57
N CYS A 96 -0.20 -3.72 -5.05
CA CYS A 96 0.62 -2.76 -5.79
C CYS A 96 1.08 -3.33 -7.14
N ASN A 97 1.54 -4.59 -7.16
CA ASN A 97 1.93 -5.29 -8.39
C ASN A 97 0.77 -5.38 -9.39
N SER A 98 -0.43 -5.69 -8.90
CA SER A 98 -1.65 -5.83 -9.72
C SER A 98 -2.08 -4.49 -10.33
N LEU A 99 -1.92 -3.40 -9.58
CA LEU A 99 -2.24 -2.03 -10.02
C LEU A 99 -1.07 -1.29 -10.68
N LYS A 100 0.08 -1.96 -10.85
CA LYS A 100 1.33 -1.38 -11.37
C LYS A 100 1.77 -0.11 -10.61
N ILE A 101 1.55 -0.11 -9.29
CA ILE A 101 1.99 0.96 -8.38
C ILE A 101 3.42 0.63 -7.94
N PRO A 102 4.43 1.44 -8.27
CA PRO A 102 5.83 1.09 -8.04
C PRO A 102 6.30 1.30 -6.60
N PHE A 103 5.55 2.05 -5.80
CA PHE A 103 5.96 2.47 -4.45
C PHE A 103 4.81 2.30 -3.46
N THR A 104 5.14 1.77 -2.28
CA THR A 104 4.26 1.78 -1.12
C THR A 104 4.96 2.46 0.05
N ILE A 105 4.21 3.25 0.81
CA ILE A 105 4.66 3.90 2.04
C ILE A 105 4.30 3.01 3.22
N ILE A 106 5.28 2.76 4.08
CA ILE A 106 5.09 2.10 5.37
C ILE A 106 5.52 3.03 6.50
N HIS A 107 4.84 2.93 7.64
CA HIS A 107 5.46 3.30 8.90
C HIS A 107 6.26 2.09 9.39
N PRO A 108 7.55 2.23 9.75
CA PRO A 108 8.36 1.08 10.16
C PRO A 108 7.72 0.29 11.32
N GLY A 109 7.24 1.00 12.34
CA GLY A 109 6.49 0.40 13.44
C GLY A 109 6.66 1.17 14.75
N SER A 110 6.05 0.63 15.81
CA SER A 110 6.21 1.06 17.20
C SER A 110 6.63 -0.14 18.05
N HIS A 111 7.72 0.02 18.80
CA HIS A 111 8.24 -1.01 19.71
C HIS A 111 7.45 -1.13 21.01
N LEU A 112 6.40 -0.31 21.22
CA LEU A 112 5.51 -0.37 22.40
C LEU A 112 6.24 -0.41 23.76
N GLY A 113 7.35 0.31 23.89
CA GLY A 113 8.15 0.37 25.12
C GLY A 113 9.29 -0.66 25.23
N GLU A 114 9.39 -1.65 24.33
CA GLU A 114 10.44 -2.69 24.40
C GLU A 114 11.86 -2.24 24.00
N GLY A 115 11.99 -1.01 23.50
CA GLY A 115 13.25 -0.38 23.12
C GLY A 115 13.44 -0.27 21.61
N VAL A 116 14.07 0.84 21.19
CA VAL A 116 14.28 1.19 19.78
C VAL A 116 15.11 0.14 19.04
N ASN A 117 16.19 -0.36 19.64
CA ASN A 117 17.07 -1.35 18.99
C ASN A 117 16.34 -2.65 18.67
N LYS A 118 15.58 -3.20 19.64
CA LYS A 118 14.75 -4.39 19.41
C LYS A 118 13.69 -4.13 18.33
N GLY A 119 13.10 -2.94 18.32
CA GLY A 119 12.14 -2.54 17.29
C GLY A 119 12.76 -2.54 15.89
N ILE A 120 13.96 -1.96 15.74
CA ILE A 120 14.70 -1.94 14.47
C ILE A 120 15.05 -3.36 14.02
N GLU A 121 15.55 -4.22 14.91
CA GLU A 121 15.87 -5.62 14.60
C GLU A 121 14.64 -6.36 14.06
N ARG A 122 13.48 -6.20 14.71
CA ARG A 122 12.22 -6.81 14.22
C ARG A 122 11.78 -6.25 12.87
N ILE A 123 11.91 -4.93 12.65
CA ILE A 123 11.59 -4.31 11.36
C ILE A 123 12.44 -4.92 10.24
N VAL A 124 13.75 -5.07 10.45
CA VAL A 124 14.66 -5.67 9.46
C VAL A 124 14.22 -7.09 9.12
N ILE A 125 14.01 -7.94 10.14
CA ILE A 125 13.54 -9.31 9.96
C ILE A 125 12.21 -9.34 9.20
N GLY A 126 11.28 -8.46 9.55
CA GLY A 126 9.97 -8.37 8.90
C GLY A 126 10.09 -8.02 7.42
N ILE A 127 10.93 -7.03 7.08
CA ILE A 127 11.16 -6.60 5.70
C ILE A 127 11.82 -7.73 4.88
N GLU A 128 12.82 -8.42 5.43
CA GLU A 128 13.47 -9.56 4.77
C GLU A 128 12.47 -10.67 4.46
N ARG A 129 11.68 -11.10 5.44
CA ARG A 129 10.63 -12.12 5.27
C ARG A 129 9.58 -11.74 4.24
N VAL A 130 9.23 -10.46 4.16
CA VAL A 130 8.31 -9.95 3.14
C VAL A 130 8.94 -10.10 1.75
N PHE A 131 10.18 -9.66 1.57
CA PHE A 131 10.85 -9.73 0.27
C PHE A 131 11.19 -11.15 -0.18
N GLU A 132 11.37 -12.10 0.73
CA GLU A 132 11.51 -13.52 0.40
C GLU A 132 10.24 -14.12 -0.21
N LYS A 133 9.06 -13.65 0.24
CA LYS A 133 7.76 -14.20 -0.15
C LYS A 133 7.11 -13.46 -1.31
N VAL A 134 7.32 -12.15 -1.43
CA VAL A 134 6.72 -11.34 -2.49
C VAL A 134 7.37 -11.69 -3.83
N LYS A 135 6.54 -12.11 -4.79
CA LYS A 135 6.99 -12.31 -6.17
C LYS A 135 7.52 -10.98 -6.73
N LYS A 136 8.74 -10.99 -7.29
CA LYS A 136 9.27 -9.82 -8.02
C LYS A 136 8.27 -9.43 -9.11
N GLY A 137 7.62 -8.28 -8.94
CA GLY A 137 6.77 -7.70 -9.96
C GLY A 137 7.64 -7.22 -11.12
N GLY A 138 7.22 -7.51 -12.36
CA GLY A 138 7.76 -6.85 -13.53
C GLY A 138 7.29 -5.40 -13.53
N ILE A 139 8.13 -4.52 -12.98
CA ILE A 139 8.05 -3.08 -13.21
C ILE A 139 8.87 -2.86 -14.49
N ALA A 140 8.19 -2.61 -15.60
CA ALA A 140 8.82 -2.12 -16.82
C ALA A 140 9.30 -0.68 -16.61
#